data_AF-A0A354CN75-F1
#
_entry.id   AF-A0A354CN75-F1
#
_cell.length_a   1.000
_cell.length_b   1.000
_cell.length_c   1.000
_cell.angle_alpha   90.00
_cell.angle_beta   90.00
_cell.angle_gamma   90.00
#
_symmetry.space_group_name_H-M   'P 1'
#
loop_
_entity.id
_entity.type
_entity.pdbx_description
1 polymer ?
#
loop_
_entity_poly.entity_id
_entity_poly.type
_entity_poly.pdbx_seq_one_letter_code
_entity_poly.pdbx_strand_id
1 'polypeptide(L)' 'RGGMILCKSAEFAKEINFNKAVFPGIQGGPLMHVIAAKAVCLKEALDDSFKDYAKGIVDNAQALANGLMSRGF' A
#
# COMPACT_ATOMS: atom_id res chain seq x y z
N ARG A 1 1.19 11.48 -0.10
CA ARG A 1 0.75 10.28 0.67
C ARG A 1 -0.75 10.09 0.44
N GLY A 2 -1.26 8.86 0.44
CA GLY A 2 -2.68 8.59 0.19
C GLY A 2 -2.99 7.09 0.31
N GLY A 3 -4.26 6.71 0.15
CA GLY A 3 -4.73 5.32 0.26
C GLY A 3 -5.04 4.66 -1.08
N MET A 4 -5.29 3.35 -1.05
CA MET A 4 -5.95 2.58 -2.10
C MET A 4 -6.95 1.64 -1.42
N ILE A 5 -8.10 1.41 -2.06
CA ILE A 5 -9.09 0.45 -1.56
C ILE A 5 -9.22 -0.63 -2.62
N LEU A 6 -8.91 -1.86 -2.24
CA LEU A 6 -8.96 -3.04 -3.10
C LEU A 6 -10.24 -3.80 -2.84
N CYS A 7 -10.96 -4.15 -3.90
CA CYS A 7 -12.17 -4.96 -3.83
C CYS A 7 -11.98 -6.24 -4.64
N LYS A 8 -12.50 -7.35 -4.13
CA LYS A 8 -12.40 -8.66 -4.79
C LYS A 8 -13.28 -8.77 -6.03
N SER A 9 -14.38 -8.01 -6.11
CA SER A 9 -15.30 -8.04 -7.26
C SER A 9 -15.88 -6.66 -7.57
N ALA A 10 -16.10 -6.40 -8.86
CA ALA A 10 -16.68 -5.14 -9.32
C ALA A 10 -18.17 -5.05 -8.96
N GLU A 11 -18.84 -6.19 -8.93
CA GLU A 11 -20.26 -6.34 -8.59
C GLU A 11 -20.51 -5.93 -7.14
N PHE A 12 -19.71 -6.43 -6.21
CA PHE A 12 -19.83 -6.08 -4.78
C PHE A 12 -19.57 -4.58 -4.57
N ALA A 13 -18.53 -4.04 -5.21
CA ALA A 13 -18.22 -2.61 -5.13
C ALA A 13 -19.38 -1.74 -5.66
N LYS A 14 -20.10 -2.20 -6.69
CA LYS A 14 -21.27 -1.53 -7.25
C LYS A 14 -22.48 -1.64 -6.33
N GLU A 15 -22.75 -2.82 -5.78
CA GLU A 15 -23.87 -3.08 -4.86
C GLU A 15 -23.82 -2.14 -3.65
N ILE A 16 -22.66 -2.05 -3.01
CA ILE A 16 -22.47 -1.17 -1.85
C ILE A 16 -22.22 0.30 -2.22
N ASN A 17 -22.30 0.66 -3.51
CA ASN A 17 -22.05 2.00 -4.04
C ASN A 17 -20.71 2.61 -3.58
N PHE A 18 -19.65 1.81 -3.52
CA PHE A 18 -18.39 2.19 -2.88
C PHE A 18 -17.75 3.45 -3.47
N ASN A 19 -17.71 3.54 -4.81
CA ASN A 19 -17.15 4.71 -5.49
C ASN A 19 -17.93 5.99 -5.17
N LYS A 20 -19.25 5.91 -4.97
CA LYS A 20 -20.10 7.04 -4.57
C LYS A 20 -19.83 7.50 -3.15
N ALA A 21 -19.52 6.56 -2.25
CA ALA A 21 -19.12 6.89 -0.88
C ALA A 21 -17.85 7.75 -0.86
N VAL A 22 -16.90 7.49 -1.77
CA VAL A 22 -15.69 8.32 -1.93
C VAL A 22 -16.01 9.65 -2.60
N PHE A 23 -16.58 9.63 -3.81
CA PHE A 23 -16.99 10.81 -4.55
C PHE A 23 -18.40 10.60 -5.14
N PRO A 24 -19.38 11.47 -4.84
CA PRO A 24 -19.27 12.77 -4.19
C PRO A 24 -19.38 12.74 -2.64
N GLY A 25 -19.33 11.56 -2.01
CA GLY A 25 -19.60 11.41 -0.58
C GLY A 25 -18.64 12.15 0.36
N ILE A 26 -17.41 11.63 0.54
CA ILE A 26 -16.45 12.17 1.52
C ILE A 26 -15.33 13.02 0.91
N GLN A 27 -15.07 12.89 -0.39
CA GLN A 27 -13.99 13.61 -1.08
C GLN A 27 -14.55 14.43 -2.25
N GLY A 28 -13.88 15.55 -2.53
CA GLY A 28 -14.09 16.38 -3.72
C GLY A 28 -13.18 15.96 -4.87
N GLY A 29 -12.45 16.91 -5.45
CA GLY A 29 -11.54 16.65 -6.56
C GLY A 29 -10.37 15.72 -6.20
N PRO A 30 -9.96 14.81 -7.10
CA PRO A 30 -8.86 13.89 -6.83
C PRO A 30 -7.50 14.61 -6.82
N LEU A 31 -6.58 14.13 -5.98
CA LEU A 31 -5.20 14.62 -5.93
C LEU A 31 -4.35 13.93 -7.01
N MET A 32 -4.46 14.41 -8.25
CA MET A 32 -3.82 13.78 -9.43
C MET A 32 -2.31 13.60 -9.29
N HIS A 33 -1.61 14.56 -8.68
CA HIS A 33 -0.16 14.45 -8.43
C HIS A 33 0.19 13.28 -7.48
N VAL A 34 -0.68 12.96 -6.51
CA VAL A 34 -0.51 11.80 -5.63
C VAL A 34 -0.82 10.49 -6.36
N ILE A 35 -1.83 10.48 -7.23
CA ILE A 35 -2.17 9.32 -8.06
C ILE A 35 -1.01 8.98 -9.01
N ALA A 36 -0.43 9.99 -9.67
CA ALA A 36 0.73 9.82 -10.53
C ALA A 36 1.93 9.23 -9.77
N ALA A 37 2.25 9.77 -8.59
CA ALA A 37 3.31 9.23 -7.74
C ALA A 37 3.07 7.76 -7.36
N LYS A 38 1.82 7.37 -7.06
CA LYS A 38 1.48 5.97 -6.77
C LYS A 38 1.67 5.05 -7.97
N ALA A 39 1.35 5.50 -9.18
CA ALA A 39 1.58 4.72 -10.38
C ALA A 39 3.09 4.42 -10.57
N VAL A 40 3.95 5.41 -10.32
CA VAL A 40 5.41 5.21 -10.32
C VAL A 40 5.85 4.22 -9.25
N CYS A 41 5.38 4.38 -8.00
CA CYS A 41 5.73 3.45 -6.92
C CYS A 41 5.26 2.01 -7.20
N LEU A 42 4.08 1.81 -7.79
CA LEU A 42 3.60 0.48 -8.15
C LEU A 42 4.41 -0.14 -9.29
N LYS A 43 4.89 0.68 -10.24
CA LYS A 43 5.82 0.22 -11.27
C LYS A 43 7.14 -0.24 -10.66
N GLU A 44 7.71 0.54 -9.75
CA GLU A 44 8.94 0.17 -9.03
C GLU A 44 8.74 -1.10 -8.18
N ALA A 45 7.59 -1.25 -7.53
CA ALA A 45 7.27 -2.43 -6.72
C ALA A 45 7.07 -3.71 -7.55
N LEU A 46 6.81 -3.59 -8.86
CA LEU A 46 6.72 -4.72 -9.79
C LEU A 46 8.07 -5.16 -10.35
N ASP A 47 9.12 -4.36 -10.17
CA ASP A 47 10.47 -4.72 -10.59
C ASP A 47 11.01 -5.88 -9.71
N ASP A 48 11.72 -6.83 -10.32
CA ASP A 48 12.24 -7.99 -9.58
C ASP A 48 13.24 -7.59 -8.48
N SER A 49 13.97 -6.48 -8.66
CA SER A 49 14.87 -5.95 -7.62
C SER A 49 14.14 -5.56 -6.34
N PHE A 50 12.84 -5.23 -6.43
CA PHE A 50 12.04 -4.91 -5.26
C PHE A 50 11.82 -6.13 -4.35
N LYS A 51 11.84 -7.35 -4.89
CA LYS A 51 11.74 -8.58 -4.08
C LYS A 51 12.97 -8.75 -3.19
N ASP A 52 14.16 -8.53 -3.74
CA ASP A 52 15.41 -8.60 -2.98
C ASP A 52 15.48 -7.49 -1.93
N TYR A 53 15.07 -6.28 -2.31
CA TYR A 53 14.94 -5.16 -1.37
C TYR A 53 13.97 -5.48 -0.22
N ALA A 54 12.77 -5.99 -0.52
CA ALA A 54 11.76 -6.34 0.46
C ALA A 54 12.22 -7.48 1.39
N LYS A 55 12.94 -8.47 0.86
CA LYS A 55 13.57 -9.51 1.66
C LYS A 55 14.58 -8.91 2.66
N GLY A 56 15.42 -7.99 2.20
CA GLY A 56 16.36 -7.29 3.08
C GLY A 56 15.68 -6.53 4.22
N ILE A 57 14.49 -5.96 4.00
CA ILE A 57 13.70 -5.32 5.07
C ILE A 57 13.34 -6.34 6.16
N VAL A 58 12.84 -7.52 5.77
CA VAL A 58 12.44 -8.58 6.71
C VAL A 58 13.65 -9.11 7.48
N ASP A 59 14.75 -9.39 6.78
CA ASP A 59 15.99 -9.89 7.38
C ASP A 59 16.54 -8.91 8.42
N ASN A 60 16.55 -7.62 8.10
CA ASN A 60 16.99 -6.57 9.02
C ASN A 60 16.06 -6.41 10.24
N ALA A 61 14.75 -6.50 10.03
CA ALA A 61 13.78 -6.46 11.12
C ALA A 61 13.96 -7.64 12.08
N GLN A 62 14.21 -8.84 11.54
CA GLN A 62 14.49 -10.03 12.34
C GLN A 62 15.81 -9.92 13.10
N ALA A 63 16.87 -9.40 12.46
CA ALA A 63 18.15 -9.16 13.12
C ALA A 63 18.01 -8.18 14.29
N LEU A 64 17.24 -7.09 14.09
CA LEU A 64 16.93 -6.15 15.16
C LEU A 64 16.17 -6.81 16.31
N ALA A 65 15.12 -7.57 16.01
CA ALA A 65 14.33 -8.29 17.01
C ALA A 65 15.21 -9.26 17.83
N ASN A 66 16.05 -10.06 17.16
CA ASN A 66 16.98 -10.98 17.83
C ASN A 66 17.97 -10.23 18.73
N GLY A 67 18.50 -9.10 18.25
CA GLY A 67 19.38 -8.24 19.02
C GLY A 67 18.72 -7.72 20.31
N LEU A 68 17.47 -7.30 20.23
CA LEU A 68 16.69 -6.86 21.39
C LEU A 68 16.42 -8.00 22.37
N MET A 69 15.94 -9.16 21.89
CA MET A 69 15.66 -10.33 22.72
C MET A 69 16.91 -10.83 23.44
N SER A 70 18.07 -10.84 22.78
CA SER A 70 19.34 -11.23 23.41
C SER A 70 19.75 -10.34 24.59
N ARG A 71 19.20 -9.12 24.66
CA ARG A 71 19.43 -8.15 25.74
C ARG A 71 18.32 -8.16 26.79
N GLY A 72 17.36 -9.08 26.69
CA GLY A 72 16.26 -9.24 27.64
C GLY A 72 15.08 -8.28 27.42
N PHE A 73 14.92 -7.76 26.20
CA PHE A 73 13.74 -6.99 25.77
C PHE A 73 12.71 -7.87 25.06
#